data_AF-A0A314L697-F1
#
_entry.id   AF-A0A314L697-F1
#
_cell.length_a   1.000
_cell.length_b   1.000
_cell.length_c   1.000
_cell.angle_alpha   90.00
_cell.angle_beta   90.00
_cell.angle_gamma   90.00
#
_symmetry.space_group_name_H-M   'P 1'
#
loop_
_entity.id
_entity.type
_entity.pdbx_description
1 polymer ?
#
loop_
_entity_poly.entity_id
_entity_poly.type
_entity_poly.pdbx_seq_one_letter_code
_entity_poly.pdbx_strand_id
1 'polypeptide(L)'
;WILGVLTFKDRCIHVYDSIKGAQHDAKIREAVQPYAVLIARFLASTGFYRKRHDIDLTNVPYNDRPLADPLAIHLVDDLPQQEHADCGVYVASFAEYFIHQRSIPAVFDAEQHRKRLGTLLWDYGRSKQENEDESEPE
;
A
#
# COMPACT_ATOMS: atom_id res chain seq x y z
N TRP A 1 -3.33 -10.53 5.63
CA TRP A 1 -2.68 -9.22 5.50
C TRP A 1 -2.93 -8.71 4.10
N ILE A 2 -3.25 -7.42 3.95
CA ILE A 2 -3.40 -6.72 2.66
C ILE A 2 -2.52 -5.47 2.67
N LEU A 3 -2.22 -4.93 1.50
CA LEU A 3 -1.48 -3.67 1.36
C LEU A 3 -2.37 -2.61 0.69
N GLY A 4 -2.57 -1.47 1.36
CA GLY A 4 -3.23 -0.30 0.78
C GLY A 4 -2.19 0.75 0.38
N VAL A 5 -2.23 1.21 -0.86
CA VAL A 5 -1.38 2.29 -1.39
C VAL A 5 -2.26 3.48 -1.78
N LEU A 6 -2.09 4.59 -1.06
CA LEU A 6 -2.79 5.84 -1.34
C LEU A 6 -2.04 6.65 -2.40
N THR A 7 -2.71 6.94 -3.51
CA THR A 7 -2.26 7.90 -4.52
C THR A 7 -3.05 9.19 -4.39
N PHE A 8 -2.34 10.29 -4.15
CA PHE A 8 -2.93 11.63 -4.20
C PHE A 8 -3.11 12.14 -5.62
N LYS A 9 -2.39 11.63 -6.63
CA LYS A 9 -2.60 12.08 -8.01
C LYS A 9 -3.89 11.53 -8.60
N ASP A 10 -4.17 10.26 -8.31
CA ASP A 10 -5.33 9.55 -8.84
C ASP A 10 -6.51 9.52 -7.85
N ARG A 11 -6.31 10.08 -6.65
CA ARG A 11 -7.30 10.13 -5.57
C ARG A 11 -7.89 8.74 -5.27
N CYS A 12 -7.00 7.76 -5.15
CA CYS A 12 -7.35 6.34 -5.08
C CYS A 12 -6.55 5.61 -4.00
N ILE A 13 -7.18 4.63 -3.36
CA ILE A 13 -6.52 3.60 -2.57
C ILE A 13 -6.44 2.34 -3.45
N HIS A 14 -5.24 1.99 -3.88
CA HIS A 14 -4.97 0.71 -4.52
C HIS A 14 -4.77 -0.35 -3.44
N VAL A 15 -5.52 -1.44 -3.50
CA VAL A 15 -5.47 -2.52 -2.52
C VAL A 15 -4.89 -3.75 -3.19
N TYR A 16 -3.77 -4.22 -2.66
CA TYR A 16 -3.09 -5.44 -3.08
C TYR A 16 -3.45 -6.54 -2.09
N ASP A 17 -3.95 -7.65 -2.62
CA ASP A 17 -4.33 -8.82 -1.85
C ASP A 17 -3.79 -10.07 -2.55
N SER A 18 -3.10 -10.92 -1.79
CA SER A 18 -2.57 -12.19 -2.29
C SER A 18 -3.63 -13.28 -2.33
N ILE A 19 -4.79 -13.08 -1.68
CA ILE A 19 -5.92 -14.01 -1.69
C ILE A 19 -6.91 -13.55 -2.75
N LYS A 20 -7.31 -14.47 -3.65
CA LYS A 20 -8.30 -14.18 -4.69
C LYS A 20 -9.67 -14.74 -4.34
N GLY A 21 -10.71 -13.96 -4.61
CA GLY A 21 -12.07 -14.46 -4.72
C GLY A 21 -13.10 -13.36 -4.59
N ALA A 22 -14.14 -13.36 -5.44
CA ALA A 22 -15.12 -12.27 -5.49
C ALA A 22 -15.80 -11.97 -4.14
N GLN A 23 -16.06 -13.01 -3.33
CA GLN A 23 -16.60 -12.82 -1.97
C GLN A 23 -15.56 -12.22 -1.01
N HIS A 24 -14.29 -12.56 -1.20
CA HIS A 24 -13.18 -11.98 -0.44
C HIS A 24 -13.00 -10.51 -0.82
N ASP A 25 -12.93 -10.21 -2.11
CA ASP A 25 -12.83 -8.87 -2.68
C ASP A 25 -13.94 -7.94 -2.17
N ALA A 26 -15.18 -8.45 -2.08
CA ALA A 26 -16.30 -7.72 -1.51
C ALA A 26 -16.06 -7.36 -0.03
N LYS A 27 -15.56 -8.31 0.77
CA LYS A 27 -15.22 -8.07 2.19
C LYS A 27 -14.05 -7.09 2.34
N ILE A 28 -13.04 -7.17 1.47
CA ILE A 28 -11.93 -6.22 1.46
C ILE A 28 -12.42 -4.81 1.14
N ARG A 29 -13.28 -4.66 0.11
CA ARG A 29 -13.90 -3.36 -0.21
C ARG A 29 -14.69 -2.81 0.96
N GLU A 30 -15.53 -3.64 1.60
CA GLU A 30 -16.29 -3.24 2.78
C GLU A 30 -15.37 -2.78 3.93
N ALA A 31 -14.26 -3.49 4.17
CA ALA A 31 -13.29 -3.14 5.20
C ALA A 31 -12.50 -1.85 4.89
N VAL A 32 -12.22 -1.56 3.61
CA VAL A 32 -11.45 -0.38 3.18
C VAL A 32 -12.33 0.88 3.02
N GLN A 33 -13.63 0.71 2.77
CA GLN A 33 -14.57 1.81 2.55
C GLN A 33 -14.54 2.90 3.63
N PRO A 34 -14.54 2.60 4.94
CA PRO A 34 -14.46 3.62 5.97
C PRO A 34 -13.18 4.47 5.89
N TYR A 35 -12.05 3.86 5.53
CA TYR A 35 -10.78 4.57 5.38
C TYR A 35 -10.81 5.52 4.18
N ALA A 36 -11.40 5.10 3.06
CA ALA A 36 -11.57 5.97 1.88
C ALA A 36 -12.39 7.23 2.20
N VAL A 37 -13.41 7.10 3.05
CA VAL A 37 -14.21 8.24 3.52
C VAL A 37 -13.44 9.10 4.53
N LEU A 38 -12.86 8.47 5.55
CA LEU A 38 -12.20 9.18 6.66
C LEU A 38 -10.99 9.97 6.18
N ILE A 39 -10.13 9.35 5.37
CA ILE A 39 -8.92 9.97 4.83
C ILE A 39 -9.30 11.17 3.94
N ALA A 40 -10.25 11.03 3.03
CA ALA A 40 -10.68 12.14 2.17
C ALA A 40 -11.17 13.34 2.98
N ARG A 41 -12.03 13.10 3.97
CA ARG A 41 -12.55 14.16 4.86
C ARG A 41 -11.44 14.82 5.67
N PHE A 42 -10.49 14.04 6.17
CA PHE A 42 -9.33 14.54 6.92
C PHE A 42 -8.43 15.43 6.05
N LEU A 43 -8.12 15.00 4.81
CA LEU A 43 -7.33 15.80 3.87
C LEU A 43 -8.05 17.10 3.50
N ALA A 44 -9.36 17.05 3.28
CA ALA A 44 -10.15 18.24 2.97
C ALA A 44 -10.21 19.23 4.15
N SER A 45 -10.45 18.75 5.37
CA SER A 45 -10.61 19.60 6.56
C SER A 45 -9.31 20.28 6.98
N THR A 46 -8.17 19.61 6.82
CA THR A 46 -6.83 20.16 7.10
C THR A 46 -6.37 21.18 6.04
N GLY A 47 -7.15 21.36 4.96
CA GLY A 47 -6.77 22.20 3.83
C GLY A 47 -5.58 21.65 3.05
N PHE A 48 -5.30 20.35 3.14
CA PHE A 48 -4.16 19.67 2.51
C PHE A 48 -3.99 20.07 1.04
N TYR A 49 -5.05 19.97 0.25
CA TYR A 49 -5.01 20.25 -1.19
C TYR A 49 -4.72 21.71 -1.53
N ARG A 50 -5.01 22.66 -0.64
CA ARG A 50 -4.64 24.08 -0.86
C ARG A 50 -3.13 24.31 -0.75
N LYS A 51 -2.42 23.39 -0.07
CA LYS A 51 -0.97 23.46 0.18
C LYS A 51 -0.16 22.64 -0.83
N ARG A 52 -0.82 21.88 -1.72
CA ARG A 52 -0.18 20.96 -2.67
C ARG A 52 -0.27 21.53 -4.08
N HIS A 53 0.81 22.16 -4.53
CA HIS A 53 0.93 22.70 -5.89
C HIS A 53 1.30 21.64 -6.94
N ASP A 54 1.74 20.46 -6.48
CA ASP A 54 2.13 19.32 -7.30
C ASP A 54 0.94 18.42 -7.70
N ILE A 55 -0.27 18.72 -7.21
CA ILE A 55 -1.50 18.01 -7.55
C ILE A 55 -2.34 18.92 -8.45
N ASP A 56 -2.60 18.46 -9.67
CA ASP A 56 -3.49 19.16 -10.59
C ASP A 56 -4.96 18.87 -10.23
N LEU A 57 -5.59 19.82 -9.54
CA LEU A 57 -7.00 19.74 -9.14
C LEU A 57 -7.98 19.93 -10.30
N THR A 58 -7.50 20.31 -11.49
CA THR A 58 -8.33 20.43 -12.70
C THR A 58 -8.44 19.10 -13.46
N ASN A 59 -7.63 18.12 -13.09
CA ASN A 59 -7.64 16.81 -13.72
C ASN A 59 -8.87 15.97 -13.28
N VAL A 60 -9.21 14.96 -14.07
CA VAL A 60 -10.41 14.11 -13.95
C VAL A 60 -10.67 13.54 -12.54
N PRO A 61 -9.67 13.09 -11.74
CA PRO A 61 -9.94 12.58 -10.39
C PRO A 61 -10.49 13.62 -9.41
N TYR A 62 -10.26 14.91 -9.71
CA TYR A 62 -10.60 16.04 -8.85
C TYR A 62 -11.70 16.92 -9.42
N ASN A 63 -11.73 17.05 -10.76
CA ASN A 63 -12.68 17.91 -11.44
C ASN A 63 -14.13 17.53 -11.08
N ASP A 64 -14.95 18.56 -10.84
CA ASP A 64 -16.38 18.45 -10.52
C ASP A 64 -16.72 17.59 -9.28
N ARG A 65 -15.75 17.31 -8.39
CA ARG A 65 -15.98 16.54 -7.16
C ARG A 65 -15.55 17.31 -5.91
N PRO A 66 -16.39 17.41 -4.87
CA PRO A 66 -15.97 17.89 -3.56
C PRO A 66 -14.72 17.14 -3.07
N LEU A 67 -13.73 17.85 -2.54
CA LEU A 67 -12.49 17.24 -2.02
C LEU A 67 -12.73 16.31 -0.83
N ALA A 68 -13.87 16.45 -0.15
CA ALA A 68 -14.29 15.60 0.96
C ALA A 68 -14.99 14.30 0.52
N ASP A 69 -15.28 14.14 -0.78
CA ASP A 69 -15.86 12.90 -1.30
C ASP A 69 -14.89 11.72 -1.12
N PRO A 70 -15.41 10.49 -0.92
CA PRO A 70 -14.57 9.32 -0.67
C PRO A 70 -13.56 9.09 -1.80
N LEU A 71 -12.38 8.61 -1.42
CA LEU A 71 -11.37 8.15 -2.37
C LEU A 71 -11.90 6.96 -3.20
N ALA A 72 -11.46 6.84 -4.44
CA ALA A 72 -11.72 5.63 -5.21
C ALA A 72 -11.00 4.44 -4.55
N ILE A 73 -11.59 3.25 -4.62
CA ILE A 73 -10.94 2.01 -4.17
C ILE A 73 -10.74 1.13 -5.39
N HIS A 74 -9.49 0.79 -5.66
CA HIS A 74 -9.12 -0.10 -6.75
C HIS A 74 -8.46 -1.34 -6.18
N LEU A 75 -9.11 -2.51 -6.33
CA LEU A 75 -8.46 -3.77 -6.05
C LEU A 75 -7.55 -4.09 -7.24
N VAL A 76 -6.27 -4.32 -6.97
CA VAL A 76 -5.27 -4.56 -8.01
C VAL A 76 -5.36 -6.01 -8.45
N ASP A 77 -5.63 -6.20 -9.74
CA ASP A 77 -5.68 -7.51 -10.39
C ASP A 77 -4.30 -7.95 -10.92
N ASP A 78 -4.23 -9.17 -11.45
CA ASP A 78 -3.07 -9.74 -12.15
C ASP A 78 -1.77 -9.81 -11.33
N LEU A 79 -1.91 -9.97 -10.02
CA LEU A 79 -0.79 -10.22 -9.10
C LEU A 79 -0.60 -11.72 -8.82
N PRO A 80 0.63 -12.13 -8.45
CA PRO A 80 0.87 -13.45 -7.91
C PRO A 80 -0.03 -13.73 -6.70
N GLN A 81 -0.64 -14.91 -6.67
CA GLN A 81 -1.56 -15.34 -5.63
C GLN A 81 -0.92 -16.36 -4.72
N GLN A 82 -1.24 -16.29 -3.43
CA GLN A 82 -0.74 -17.26 -2.47
C GLN A 82 -1.48 -18.60 -2.59
N GLU A 83 -0.75 -19.69 -2.38
CA GLU A 83 -1.32 -21.04 -2.25
C GLU A 83 -1.41 -21.50 -0.78
N HIS A 84 -0.66 -20.84 0.10
CA HIS A 84 -0.53 -21.17 1.52
C HIS A 84 -0.76 -19.92 2.39
N ALA A 85 -0.52 -20.02 3.70
CA ALA A 85 -0.71 -18.94 4.66
C ALA A 85 0.40 -17.86 4.60
N ASP A 86 0.69 -17.35 3.40
CA ASP A 86 1.87 -16.52 3.11
C ASP A 86 1.59 -15.02 2.91
N CYS A 87 0.37 -14.56 3.18
CA CYS A 87 -0.03 -13.17 2.92
C CYS A 87 0.94 -12.11 3.48
N GLY A 88 1.60 -12.37 4.61
CA GLY A 88 2.61 -11.46 5.17
C GLY A 88 3.84 -11.28 4.26
N VAL A 89 4.34 -12.36 3.67
CA VAL A 89 5.51 -12.34 2.76
C VAL A 89 5.15 -11.64 1.45
N TYR A 90 3.95 -11.89 0.92
CA TYR A 90 3.43 -11.20 -0.26
C TYR A 90 3.31 -9.69 -0.01
N VAL A 91 2.67 -9.28 1.09
CA VAL A 91 2.52 -7.86 1.45
C VAL A 91 3.86 -7.17 1.62
N ALA A 92 4.81 -7.78 2.36
CA ALA A 92 6.13 -7.20 2.56
C ALA A 92 6.90 -7.05 1.23
N SER A 93 6.80 -8.05 0.35
CA SER A 93 7.50 -8.03 -0.93
C SER A 93 6.85 -7.07 -1.93
N PHE A 94 5.53 -6.96 -1.97
CA PHE A 94 4.83 -5.97 -2.79
C PHE A 94 5.14 -4.55 -2.35
N ALA A 95 5.21 -4.30 -1.04
CA ALA A 95 5.66 -3.02 -0.51
C ALA A 95 7.10 -2.71 -0.94
N GLU A 96 8.01 -3.68 -0.83
CA GLU A 96 9.39 -3.55 -1.29
C GLU A 96 9.48 -3.22 -2.79
N TYR A 97 8.75 -3.94 -3.65
CA TYR A 97 8.73 -3.67 -5.09
C TYR A 97 8.22 -2.28 -5.39
N PHE A 98 7.15 -1.84 -4.72
CA PHE A 98 6.61 -0.50 -4.89
C PHE A 98 7.63 0.59 -4.49
N ILE A 99 8.24 0.47 -3.30
CA ILE A 99 9.22 1.43 -2.78
C ILE A 99 10.44 1.53 -3.70
N HIS A 100 10.94 0.39 -4.19
CA HIS A 100 12.09 0.36 -5.09
C HIS A 100 11.73 0.49 -6.59
N GLN A 101 10.47 0.74 -6.92
CA GLN A 101 9.98 0.87 -8.30
C GLN A 101 10.35 -0.33 -9.18
N ARG A 102 10.31 -1.54 -8.60
CA ARG A 102 10.59 -2.80 -9.30
C ARG A 102 9.29 -3.41 -9.81
N SER A 103 9.38 -4.07 -10.95
CA SER A 103 8.27 -4.89 -11.46
C SER A 103 8.02 -6.07 -10.53
N ILE A 104 6.73 -6.35 -10.28
CA ILE A 104 6.32 -7.56 -9.56
C ILE A 104 6.52 -8.76 -10.50
N PRO A 105 7.26 -9.81 -10.09
CA PRO A 105 7.48 -10.98 -10.93
C PRO A 105 6.19 -11.78 -11.08
N ALA A 106 5.94 -12.33 -12.27
CA ALA A 106 4.76 -13.17 -12.52
C ALA A 106 4.76 -14.47 -11.69
N VAL A 107 5.95 -15.00 -11.39
CA VAL A 107 6.16 -16.15 -10.50
C VAL A 107 6.72 -15.63 -9.19
N PHE A 108 6.01 -15.90 -8.09
CA PHE A 108 6.40 -15.45 -6.76
C PHE A 108 6.79 -16.64 -5.88
N ASP A 109 8.09 -16.81 -5.64
CA ASP A 109 8.62 -17.81 -4.71
C ASP A 109 8.57 -17.24 -3.28
N ALA A 110 7.49 -17.57 -2.56
CA ALA A 110 7.29 -17.11 -1.19
C ALA A 110 8.36 -17.64 -0.22
N GLU A 111 8.93 -18.83 -0.46
CA GLU A 111 9.96 -19.40 0.40
C GLU A 111 11.27 -18.63 0.25
N GLN A 112 11.68 -18.35 -0.99
CA GLN A 112 12.86 -17.55 -1.28
C GLN A 112 12.73 -16.14 -0.68
N HIS A 113 11.58 -15.49 -0.84
CA HIS A 113 11.33 -14.17 -0.26
C HIS A 113 11.35 -14.21 1.27
N ARG A 114 10.76 -15.24 1.89
CA ARG A 114 10.79 -15.43 3.35
C ARG A 114 12.22 -15.56 3.87
N LYS A 115 13.04 -16.40 3.24
CA LYS A 115 14.46 -16.57 3.60
C LYS A 115 15.22 -15.24 3.49
N ARG A 116 15.05 -14.54 2.36
CA ARG A 116 15.70 -13.25 2.11
C ARG A 116 15.29 -12.18 3.12
N LEU A 117 13.99 -12.02 3.38
CA LEU A 117 13.49 -11.06 4.36
C LEU A 117 13.99 -11.38 5.77
N GLY A 118 14.06 -12.67 6.14
CA GLY A 118 14.64 -13.11 7.39
C GLY A 118 16.13 -12.76 7.53
N THR A 119 16.93 -13.00 6.48
CA THR A 119 18.35 -12.62 6.44
C THR A 119 18.51 -11.10 6.56
N LEU A 120 17.76 -10.31 5.78
CA LEU A 120 17.82 -8.85 5.85
C LEU A 120 17.48 -8.30 7.24
N LEU A 121 16.45 -8.85 7.88
CA LEU A 121 16.05 -8.44 9.23
C LEU A 121 17.16 -8.76 10.25
N TRP A 122 17.76 -9.95 10.16
CA TRP A 122 18.87 -10.35 11.01
C TRP A 122 20.09 -9.44 10.81
N ASP A 123 20.52 -9.25 9.57
CA ASP A 123 21.68 -8.43 9.22
C ASP A 123 21.50 -6.99 9.72
N TYR A 124 20.32 -6.40 9.49
CA TYR A 124 20.00 -5.08 10.02
C TYR A 124 20.06 -5.02 11.55
N GLY A 125 19.49 -6.01 12.24
CA GLY A 125 19.55 -6.10 13.70
C GLY A 125 20.98 -6.25 14.23
N ARG A 126 21.83 -6.99 13.53
CA ARG A 126 23.26 -7.14 13.86
C ARG A 126 24.04 -5.86 13.65
N SER A 127 23.89 -5.21 12.50
CA SER A 127 24.55 -3.92 12.24
C SER A 127 24.17 -2.86 13.25
N LYS A 128 22.89 -2.80 13.67
CA LYS A 128 22.45 -1.89 14.73
C LYS A 128 23.13 -2.14 16.08
N GLN A 129 23.36 -3.40 16.45
CA GLN A 129 24.06 -3.73 17.70
C GLN A 129 25.54 -3.38 17.64
N GLU A 130 26.16 -3.51 16.47
CA GLU A 130 27.60 -3.29 16.28
C GLU A 130 27.96 -1.81 16.11
N ASN A 131 27.08 -1.01 15.53
CA ASN A 131 27.35 0.39 15.20
C ASN A 131 26.88 1.41 16.26
N GLU A 132 26.16 0.99 17.31
CA GLU A 132 25.48 1.91 18.27
C GLU A 132 24.66 3.03 17.57
N ASP A 133 24.18 2.77 16.34
CA ASP A 133 23.43 3.75 15.56
C ASP A 133 22.11 4.09 16.29
N GLU A 134 21.96 5.35 16.71
CA GLU A 134 20.72 5.87 17.29
C GLU A 134 19.55 5.58 16.33
N SER A 135 18.42 5.18 16.91
CA SER A 135 17.21 4.89 16.14
C SER A 135 16.76 6.14 15.37
N GLU A 136 16.04 5.96 14.25
CA GLU A 136 15.23 7.08 13.73
C GLU A 136 14.34 7.58 14.87
N PRO A 137 14.25 8.91 15.09
CA PRO A 137 13.52 9.45 16.22
C PRO A 137 12.05 9.01 16.18
N GLU A 138 11.53 8.65 17.37
CA GLU A 138 10.11 8.26 17.60
C GLU A 138 9.09 9.31 17.11
#